data_AF-A0A1G7F1Z8-F1
#
_entry.id   AF-A0A1G7F1Z8-F1
#
_cell.length_a   1.000
_cell.length_b   1.000
_cell.length_c   1.000
_cell.angle_alpha   90.00
_cell.angle_beta   90.00
_cell.angle_gamma   90.00
#
_symmetry.space_group_name_H-M   'P 1'
#
loop_
_entity.id
_entity.type
_entity.pdbx_description
1 polymer ?
#
loop_
_entity_poly.entity_id
_entity_poly.type
_entity_poly.pdbx_seq_one_letter_code
_entity_poly.pdbx_strand_id
1 'polypeptide(L)'
;MPLYRPLAGLLLLPFFAAAELPELEPEPGLRSLVEKHGERYVLLQPDGNPLALSIPEGNEIEAPSFEVDDYDFDGHPDLAIRVPVGMVNSVYHLYLYRPVLRRFERLHMPSELMERANCSELSQLQPDKAQRALYSHCRSGPRWYYDAYRFDESGAPWLYKTLHVRHDYDPDAPVFFPVFEKTLDPQGRIIASRALDDGDQPLTWTVPAPRLHLHERPEETSRSKAYLIAGDVCEVLDQQGRWLQIRYASRKGPLERWVSLDEAYAQGQP
;
A
#
# COMPACT_ATOMS: atom_id res chain seq x y z
N MET A 1 -57.56 45.04 25.72
CA MET A 1 -56.60 45.23 24.61
C MET A 1 -55.31 44.48 24.95
N PRO A 2 -55.06 43.29 24.38
CA PRO A 2 -53.78 42.62 24.54
C PRO A 2 -52.84 42.98 23.37
N LEU A 3 -51.61 43.39 23.70
CA LEU A 3 -50.54 43.72 22.77
C LEU A 3 -50.04 42.46 22.04
N TYR A 4 -50.09 42.47 20.71
CA TYR A 4 -49.35 41.55 19.86
C TYR A 4 -47.89 42.02 19.77
N ARG A 5 -46.93 41.16 20.16
CA ARG A 5 -45.51 41.30 19.80
C ARG A 5 -45.24 40.40 18.58
N PRO A 6 -44.62 40.91 17.51
CA PRO A 6 -44.21 40.06 16.39
C PRO A 6 -42.93 39.30 16.77
N LEU A 7 -42.94 37.97 16.59
CA LEU A 7 -41.72 37.18 16.52
C LEU A 7 -41.03 37.48 15.19
N ALA A 8 -39.88 38.16 15.24
CA ALA A 8 -38.95 38.19 14.11
C ALA A 8 -38.24 36.83 14.06
N GLY A 9 -38.56 36.02 13.05
CA GLY A 9 -37.85 34.78 12.76
C GLY A 9 -36.45 35.09 12.25
N LEU A 10 -35.42 34.71 13.01
CA LEU A 10 -34.04 34.70 12.55
C LEU A 10 -33.88 33.55 11.54
N LEU A 11 -33.75 33.89 10.26
CA LEU A 11 -33.28 32.95 9.23
C LEU A 11 -31.79 32.71 9.47
N LEU A 12 -31.46 31.60 10.13
CA LEU A 12 -30.12 31.04 10.14
C LEU A 12 -29.85 30.45 8.76
N LEU A 13 -29.19 31.22 7.89
CA LEU A 13 -28.57 30.67 6.70
C LEU A 13 -27.38 29.79 7.13
N PRO A 14 -27.26 28.56 6.61
CA PRO A 14 -26.09 27.74 6.86
C PRO A 14 -24.89 28.44 6.21
N PHE A 15 -23.94 28.90 7.03
CA PHE A 15 -22.60 29.21 6.57
C PHE A 15 -21.96 27.87 6.17
N PHE A 16 -21.92 27.58 4.87
CA PHE A 16 -20.94 26.65 4.35
C PHE A 16 -19.58 27.33 4.57
N ALA A 17 -18.86 26.93 5.62
CA ALA A 17 -17.47 27.31 5.77
C ALA A 17 -16.73 26.76 4.54
N ALA A 18 -16.17 27.65 3.71
CA ALA A 18 -15.21 27.24 2.71
C ALA A 18 -14.09 26.51 3.47
N ALA A 19 -13.74 25.30 3.03
CA ALA A 19 -12.60 24.59 3.60
C ALA A 19 -11.37 25.50 3.53
N GLU A 20 -10.73 25.76 4.66
CA GLU A 20 -9.47 26.50 4.68
C GLU A 20 -8.43 25.71 3.89
N LEU A 21 -7.79 26.37 2.92
CA LEU A 21 -6.72 25.78 2.13
C LEU A 21 -5.43 25.76 2.96
N PRO A 22 -4.57 24.75 2.79
CA PRO A 22 -3.42 24.57 3.67
C PRO A 22 -2.34 25.64 3.48
N GLU A 23 -1.79 26.10 4.60
CA GLU A 23 -0.49 26.77 4.71
C GLU A 23 0.53 25.72 5.20
N LEU A 24 1.70 25.67 4.55
CA LEU A 24 2.78 24.74 4.84
C LEU A 24 4.03 25.53 5.24
N GLU A 25 4.78 25.00 6.20
CA GLU A 25 6.12 25.47 6.56
C GLU A 25 7.14 24.36 6.29
N PRO A 26 7.59 24.18 5.03
CA PRO A 26 8.51 23.10 4.66
C PRO A 26 9.87 23.17 5.35
N GLU A 27 10.34 24.38 5.66
CA GLU A 27 11.52 24.62 6.50
C GLU A 27 11.21 25.79 7.45
N PRO A 28 11.89 25.89 8.62
CA PRO A 28 11.68 26.99 9.55
C PRO A 28 11.75 28.37 8.89
N GLY A 29 10.64 29.10 8.91
CA GLY A 29 10.50 30.44 8.33
C GLY A 29 10.25 30.48 6.82
N LEU A 30 10.23 29.35 6.12
CA LEU A 30 9.81 29.26 4.72
C LEU A 30 8.34 28.87 4.66
N ARG A 31 7.51 29.67 3.99
CA ARG A 31 6.06 29.44 3.92
C ARG A 31 5.62 29.15 2.50
N SER A 32 4.68 28.24 2.38
CA SER A 32 3.94 27.98 1.16
C SER A 32 2.45 27.98 1.44
N LEU A 33 1.64 28.47 0.51
CA LEU A 33 0.20 28.60 0.69
C LEU A 33 -0.53 28.05 -0.54
N VAL A 34 -1.53 27.21 -0.30
CA VAL A 34 -2.48 26.83 -1.35
C VAL A 34 -3.54 27.91 -1.47
N GLU A 35 -3.69 28.46 -2.67
CA GLU A 35 -4.71 29.45 -3.01
C GLU A 35 -5.62 28.94 -4.12
N LYS A 36 -6.86 29.42 -4.14
CA LYS A 36 -7.81 29.19 -5.23
C LYS A 36 -7.95 30.45 -6.07
N HIS A 37 -7.58 30.36 -7.35
CA HIS A 37 -7.67 31.45 -8.33
C HIS A 37 -8.72 31.08 -9.39
N GLY A 38 -9.97 31.50 -9.17
CA GLY A 38 -11.09 31.06 -10.00
C GLY A 38 -11.32 29.55 -9.86
N GLU A 39 -11.28 28.82 -10.97
CA GLU A 39 -11.43 27.35 -10.98
C GLU A 39 -10.11 26.59 -10.77
N ARG A 40 -8.99 27.29 -10.62
CA ARG A 40 -7.67 26.68 -10.48
C ARG A 40 -7.14 26.79 -9.06
N TYR A 41 -6.31 25.83 -8.68
CA TYR A 41 -5.54 25.89 -7.44
C TYR A 41 -4.07 26.16 -7.76
N VAL A 42 -3.43 26.95 -6.91
CA VAL A 42 -2.03 27.35 -7.02
C VAL A 42 -1.37 27.17 -5.67
N LEU A 43 -0.16 26.64 -5.65
CA LEU A 43 0.71 26.65 -4.50
C LEU A 43 1.70 27.81 -4.66
N LEU A 44 1.61 28.82 -3.80
CA LEU A 44 2.68 29.80 -3.67
C LEU A 44 3.88 29.10 -3.03
N GLN A 45 4.98 29.02 -3.77
CA GLN A 45 6.22 28.40 -3.31
C GLN A 45 6.95 29.30 -2.29
N PRO A 46 7.98 28.80 -1.58
CA PRO A 46 8.72 29.60 -0.61
C PRO A 46 9.40 30.85 -1.18
N ASP A 47 9.72 30.84 -2.48
CA ASP A 47 10.28 31.99 -3.19
C ASP A 47 9.21 32.98 -3.71
N GLY A 48 7.93 32.70 -3.45
CA GLY A 48 6.78 33.47 -3.91
C GLY A 48 6.30 33.13 -5.32
N ASN A 49 7.00 32.26 -6.06
CA ASN A 49 6.57 31.88 -7.40
C ASN A 49 5.35 30.94 -7.34
N PRO A 50 4.31 31.18 -8.15
CA PRO A 50 3.15 30.30 -8.18
C PRO A 50 3.46 28.99 -8.92
N LEU A 51 3.12 27.85 -8.31
CA LEU A 51 3.04 26.54 -8.95
C LEU A 51 1.58 26.20 -9.21
N ALA A 52 1.19 26.04 -10.47
CA ALA A 52 -0.15 25.58 -10.80
C ALA A 52 -0.35 24.13 -10.33
N LEU A 53 -1.38 23.88 -9.53
CA LEU A 53 -1.71 22.55 -9.05
C LEU A 53 -2.63 21.85 -10.05
N SER A 54 -2.15 20.74 -10.61
CA SER A 54 -2.97 19.78 -11.33
C SER A 54 -3.82 19.00 -10.34
N ILE A 55 -5.14 19.01 -10.57
CA ILE A 55 -6.11 18.20 -9.84
C ILE A 55 -6.22 16.83 -10.55
N PRO A 56 -6.14 15.70 -9.83
CA PRO A 56 -6.32 14.39 -10.44
C PRO A 56 -7.72 14.23 -11.01
N GLU A 57 -7.84 13.46 -12.10
CA GLU A 57 -9.14 13.16 -12.71
C GLU A 57 -9.95 12.26 -11.77
N GLY A 58 -11.22 12.61 -11.54
CA GLY A 58 -12.07 11.86 -10.61
C GLY A 58 -13.53 12.30 -10.64
N ASN A 59 -14.25 12.04 -9.54
CA ASN A 59 -15.64 12.47 -9.43
C ASN A 59 -15.72 14.00 -9.23
N GLU A 60 -16.00 14.72 -10.31
CA GLU A 60 -16.04 16.18 -10.37
C GLU A 60 -17.14 16.84 -9.52
N ILE A 61 -18.03 16.06 -8.89
CA ILE A 61 -19.10 16.57 -8.03
C ILE A 61 -18.52 17.14 -6.73
N GLU A 62 -17.40 16.60 -6.24
CA GLU A 62 -16.78 17.01 -4.98
C GLU A 62 -15.53 17.85 -5.24
N ALA A 63 -15.35 18.91 -4.45
CA ALA A 63 -14.12 19.71 -4.49
C ALA A 63 -12.92 18.84 -4.06
N PRO A 64 -11.72 19.07 -4.61
CA PRO A 64 -10.52 18.37 -4.15
C PRO A 64 -10.26 18.67 -2.68
N SER A 65 -9.73 17.67 -1.98
CA SER A 65 -9.23 17.80 -0.62
C SER A 65 -7.71 17.93 -0.64
N PHE A 66 -7.17 18.66 0.33
CA PHE A 66 -5.74 18.90 0.47
C PHE A 66 -5.26 18.37 1.82
N GLU A 67 -4.17 17.64 1.80
CA GLU A 67 -3.59 16.99 2.98
C GLU A 67 -2.08 17.31 3.03
N VAL A 68 -1.54 17.44 4.24
CA VAL A 68 -0.14 17.79 4.47
C VAL A 68 0.47 16.74 5.39
N ASP A 69 1.50 16.05 4.90
CA ASP A 69 2.31 15.08 5.63
C ASP A 69 3.64 14.95 4.88
N ASP A 70 4.63 14.31 5.51
CA ASP A 70 5.91 13.95 4.89
C ASP A 70 5.76 12.59 4.17
N TYR A 71 5.43 12.65 2.87
CA TYR A 71 5.03 11.49 2.07
C TYR A 71 6.24 10.71 1.52
N ASP A 72 7.41 11.36 1.38
CA ASP A 72 8.65 10.71 0.94
C ASP A 72 9.66 10.41 2.05
N PHE A 73 9.33 10.75 3.30
CA PHE A 73 10.09 10.44 4.51
C PHE A 73 11.47 11.12 4.56
N ASP A 74 11.57 12.32 3.96
CA ASP A 74 12.75 13.19 4.00
C ASP A 74 12.74 14.14 5.21
N GLY A 75 11.61 14.24 5.91
CA GLY A 75 11.43 15.06 7.11
C GLY A 75 10.82 16.44 6.85
N HIS A 76 10.45 16.75 5.62
CA HIS A 76 9.78 17.98 5.23
C HIS A 76 8.30 17.70 4.87
N PRO A 77 7.36 18.57 5.26
CA PRO A 77 5.96 18.39 4.88
C PRO A 77 5.76 18.60 3.38
N ASP A 78 5.08 17.64 2.76
CA ASP A 78 4.64 17.64 1.38
C ASP A 78 3.14 17.95 1.27
N LEU A 79 2.66 18.16 0.04
CA LEU A 79 1.26 18.43 -0.24
C LEU A 79 0.64 17.28 -1.05
N ALA A 80 -0.46 16.73 -0.56
CA ALA A 80 -1.32 15.80 -1.27
C ALA A 80 -2.62 16.47 -1.71
N ILE A 81 -3.04 16.19 -2.94
CA ILE A 81 -4.35 16.57 -3.47
C ILE A 81 -5.12 15.29 -3.76
N ARG A 82 -6.28 15.14 -3.12
CA ARG A 82 -7.11 13.95 -3.20
C ARG A 82 -8.46 14.26 -3.82
N VAL A 83 -8.87 13.42 -4.77
CA VAL A 83 -10.21 13.44 -5.37
C VAL A 83 -10.83 12.04 -5.26
N PRO A 84 -12.09 11.91 -4.80
CA PRO A 84 -12.81 10.62 -4.81
C PRO A 84 -13.02 10.08 -6.22
N VAL A 85 -12.89 8.77 -6.40
CA VAL A 85 -13.16 8.08 -7.68
C VAL A 85 -14.00 6.84 -7.43
N GLY A 86 -15.18 6.80 -8.06
CA GLY A 86 -16.17 5.77 -7.79
C GLY A 86 -16.68 5.85 -6.34
N MET A 87 -16.98 4.70 -5.74
CA MET A 87 -17.64 4.64 -4.43
C MET A 87 -16.68 4.51 -3.24
N VAL A 88 -15.45 4.03 -3.46
CA VAL A 88 -14.55 3.57 -2.38
C VAL A 88 -13.08 3.92 -2.60
N ASN A 89 -12.70 4.39 -3.79
CA ASN A 89 -11.33 4.76 -4.09
C ASN A 89 -11.20 6.29 -4.13
N SER A 90 -9.96 6.75 -4.11
CA SER A 90 -9.59 8.14 -4.39
C SER A 90 -8.30 8.13 -5.18
N VAL A 91 -8.07 9.17 -5.96
CA VAL A 91 -6.82 9.36 -6.71
C VAL A 91 -6.09 10.57 -6.13
N TYR A 92 -4.77 10.48 -6.07
CA TYR A 92 -3.90 11.49 -5.48
C TYR A 92 -2.92 12.06 -6.49
N HIS A 93 -2.68 13.37 -6.40
CA HIS A 93 -1.42 13.97 -6.84
C HIS A 93 -0.62 14.41 -5.62
N LEU A 94 0.67 14.05 -5.58
CA LEU A 94 1.60 14.48 -4.55
C LEU A 94 2.53 15.56 -5.10
N TYR A 95 2.82 16.56 -4.29
CA TYR A 95 3.82 17.60 -4.52
C TYR A 95 4.82 17.51 -3.38
N LEU A 96 6.01 17.02 -3.71
CA LEU A 96 7.07 16.79 -2.74
C LEU A 96 7.91 18.06 -2.60
N TYR A 97 8.23 18.43 -1.36
CA TYR A 97 9.21 19.47 -1.13
C TYR A 97 10.60 18.94 -1.50
N ARG A 98 11.39 19.76 -2.19
CA ARG A 98 12.77 19.45 -2.60
C ARG A 98 13.70 20.40 -1.85
N PRO A 99 14.29 20.00 -0.71
CA PRO A 99 15.08 20.91 0.15
C PRO A 99 16.26 21.56 -0.58
N VAL A 100 16.91 20.81 -1.46
CA VAL A 100 18.03 21.31 -2.29
C VAL A 100 17.60 22.46 -3.21
N LEU A 101 16.37 22.39 -3.74
CA LEU A 101 15.81 23.38 -4.66
C LEU A 101 14.92 24.42 -3.96
N ARG A 102 14.57 24.17 -2.69
CA ARG A 102 13.63 24.93 -1.86
C ARG A 102 12.27 25.19 -2.51
N ARG A 103 11.76 24.16 -3.18
CA ARG A 103 10.48 24.22 -3.89
C ARG A 103 9.73 22.91 -3.88
N PHE A 104 8.44 22.98 -4.17
CA PHE A 104 7.61 21.82 -4.39
C PHE A 104 7.67 21.38 -5.85
N GLU A 105 7.71 20.08 -6.08
CA GLU A 105 7.62 19.46 -7.41
C GLU A 105 6.61 18.32 -7.38
N ARG A 106 5.81 18.17 -8.44
CA ARG A 106 4.87 17.07 -8.54
C ARG A 106 5.63 15.74 -8.62
N LEU A 107 5.25 14.78 -7.78
CA LEU A 107 5.73 13.40 -7.90
C LEU A 107 5.16 12.79 -9.17
N HIS A 108 6.05 12.28 -10.01
CA HIS A 108 5.71 11.46 -11.16
C HIS A 108 6.12 10.01 -10.90
N MET A 109 5.14 9.11 -10.88
CA MET A 109 5.39 7.68 -10.78
C MET A 109 5.95 7.18 -12.12
N PRO A 110 7.11 6.49 -12.15
CA PRO A 110 7.62 5.89 -13.37
C PRO A 110 6.63 4.90 -14.00
N SER A 111 6.50 4.86 -15.32
CA SER A 111 5.56 3.96 -16.02
C SER A 111 5.82 2.50 -15.70
N GLU A 112 7.09 2.08 -15.66
CA GLU A 112 7.47 0.69 -15.35
C GLU A 112 7.15 0.30 -13.91
N LEU A 113 7.08 1.30 -13.01
CA LEU A 113 6.65 1.10 -11.64
C LEU A 113 5.14 0.89 -11.59
N MET A 114 4.38 1.72 -12.30
CA MET A 114 2.92 1.64 -12.37
C MET A 114 2.42 0.34 -13.01
N GLU A 115 3.11 -0.18 -14.03
CA GLU A 115 2.77 -1.45 -14.67
C GLU A 115 2.85 -2.67 -13.72
N ARG A 116 3.66 -2.57 -12.66
CA ARG A 116 3.83 -3.64 -11.67
C ARG A 116 2.97 -3.45 -10.43
N ALA A 117 2.44 -2.26 -10.21
CA ALA A 117 1.63 -1.92 -9.05
C ALA A 117 0.18 -2.38 -9.26
N ASN A 118 -0.50 -2.74 -8.17
CA ASN A 118 -1.93 -3.05 -8.21
C ASN A 118 -2.79 -1.78 -8.28
N CYS A 119 -2.35 -0.72 -7.62
CA CYS A 119 -3.14 0.49 -7.40
C CYS A 119 -2.87 1.61 -8.40
N SER A 120 -2.36 1.29 -9.60
CA SER A 120 -2.15 2.22 -10.72
C SER A 120 -1.65 3.61 -10.26
N GLU A 121 -2.48 4.65 -10.40
CA GLU A 121 -2.26 5.96 -9.81
C GLU A 121 -2.60 5.94 -8.31
N LEU A 122 -1.66 6.38 -7.49
CA LEU A 122 -1.73 6.48 -6.02
C LEU A 122 -3.17 6.68 -5.50
N SER A 123 -3.62 5.73 -4.68
CA SER A 123 -4.98 5.67 -4.14
C SER A 123 -4.97 5.37 -2.66
N GLN A 124 -5.94 5.93 -1.93
CA GLN A 124 -6.11 5.81 -0.48
C GLN A 124 -4.76 5.79 0.27
N LEU A 125 -4.01 6.89 0.17
CA LEU A 125 -2.66 6.97 0.69
C LEU A 125 -2.60 6.90 2.21
N GLN A 126 -1.60 6.17 2.71
CA GLN A 126 -1.30 6.07 4.14
C GLN A 126 0.23 6.03 4.35
N PRO A 127 0.85 7.12 4.83
CA PRO A 127 2.25 7.11 5.23
C PRO A 127 2.47 6.22 6.47
N ASP A 128 3.44 5.31 6.40
CA ASP A 128 3.94 4.53 7.55
C ASP A 128 5.34 5.02 7.91
N LYS A 129 5.43 5.87 8.92
CA LYS A 129 6.71 6.44 9.40
C LYS A 129 7.65 5.39 9.99
N ALA A 130 7.12 4.32 10.58
CA ALA A 130 7.95 3.27 11.17
C ALA A 130 8.64 2.43 10.07
N GLN A 131 7.92 2.14 8.99
CA GLN A 131 8.48 1.45 7.84
C GLN A 131 9.12 2.39 6.82
N ARG A 132 8.98 3.71 6.99
CA ARG A 132 9.33 4.74 6.01
C ARG A 132 8.79 4.40 4.62
N ALA A 133 7.52 4.00 4.56
CA ALA A 133 6.89 3.54 3.33
C ALA A 133 5.52 4.17 3.15
N LEU A 134 5.24 4.64 1.94
CA LEU A 134 3.95 5.19 1.55
C LEU A 134 3.07 4.06 1.02
N TYR A 135 2.05 3.69 1.78
CA TYR A 135 1.06 2.72 1.33
C TYR A 135 0.02 3.37 0.44
N SER A 136 -0.34 2.70 -0.64
CA SER A 136 -1.42 3.01 -1.54
C SER A 136 -2.39 1.84 -1.53
N HIS A 137 -3.64 2.08 -1.13
CA HIS A 137 -4.69 1.07 -1.10
C HIS A 137 -5.72 1.31 -2.20
N CYS A 138 -6.23 0.23 -2.78
CA CYS A 138 -7.25 0.32 -3.82
C CYS A 138 -8.15 -0.89 -3.81
N ARG A 139 -9.42 -0.65 -4.14
CA ARG A 139 -10.41 -1.69 -4.29
C ARG A 139 -10.58 -2.05 -5.76
N SER A 140 -10.39 -3.34 -6.08
CA SER A 140 -10.68 -3.91 -7.40
C SER A 140 -11.39 -5.27 -7.26
N GLY A 141 -12.47 -5.50 -8.01
CA GLY A 141 -13.25 -6.74 -7.94
C GLY A 141 -13.85 -7.00 -6.54
N PRO A 142 -13.60 -8.15 -5.89
CA PRO A 142 -14.02 -8.45 -4.52
C PRO A 142 -12.96 -8.17 -3.42
N ARG A 143 -11.71 -7.82 -3.77
CA ARG A 143 -10.58 -7.66 -2.84
C ARG A 143 -10.03 -6.22 -2.74
N TRP A 144 -9.48 -5.90 -1.57
CA TRP A 144 -8.58 -4.76 -1.38
C TRP A 144 -7.14 -5.14 -1.72
N TYR A 145 -6.47 -4.28 -2.46
CA TYR A 145 -5.06 -4.39 -2.81
C TYR A 145 -4.28 -3.29 -2.12
N TYR A 146 -2.99 -3.51 -1.94
CA TYR A 146 -2.06 -2.45 -1.60
C TYR A 146 -0.72 -2.62 -2.31
N ASP A 147 -0.09 -1.47 -2.51
CA ASP A 147 1.32 -1.33 -2.83
C ASP A 147 1.95 -0.39 -1.79
N ALA A 148 3.20 -0.63 -1.43
CA ALA A 148 3.95 0.27 -0.58
C ALA A 148 5.19 0.74 -1.32
N TYR A 149 5.41 2.06 -1.32
CA TYR A 149 6.54 2.69 -1.98
C TYR A 149 7.53 3.22 -0.95
N ARG A 150 8.81 3.13 -1.28
CA ARG A 150 9.88 3.82 -0.57
C ARG A 150 10.55 4.77 -1.53
N PHE A 151 11.26 5.75 -0.98
CA PHE A 151 11.93 6.78 -1.76
C PHE A 151 13.44 6.71 -1.53
N ASP A 152 14.20 6.97 -2.58
CA ASP A 152 15.65 7.15 -2.47
C ASP A 152 16.01 8.58 -2.03
N GLU A 153 17.30 8.88 -1.90
CA GLU A 153 17.78 10.21 -1.47
C GLU A 153 17.42 11.34 -2.45
N SER A 154 17.07 11.02 -3.71
CA SER A 154 16.59 12.00 -4.68
C SER A 154 15.07 12.20 -4.62
N GLY A 155 14.39 11.43 -3.77
CA GLY A 155 12.93 11.38 -3.69
C GLY A 155 12.30 10.63 -4.87
N ALA A 156 13.04 9.73 -5.51
CA ALA A 156 12.50 8.84 -6.54
C ALA A 156 11.86 7.59 -5.90
N PRO A 157 10.62 7.24 -6.29
CA PRO A 157 9.90 6.12 -5.68
C PRO A 157 10.36 4.78 -6.26
N TRP A 158 10.35 3.74 -5.42
CA TRP A 158 10.49 2.34 -5.81
C TRP A 158 9.50 1.46 -5.04
N LEU A 159 9.06 0.35 -5.65
CA LEU A 159 8.09 -0.56 -5.07
C LEU A 159 8.75 -1.38 -3.96
N TYR A 160 8.35 -1.15 -2.72
CA TYR A 160 8.87 -1.86 -1.55
C TYR A 160 8.04 -3.11 -1.21
N LYS A 161 6.71 -3.01 -1.28
CA LYS A 161 5.81 -4.14 -1.06
C LYS A 161 4.64 -4.12 -2.01
N THR A 162 4.12 -5.29 -2.33
CA THR A 162 2.93 -5.43 -3.18
C THR A 162 2.21 -6.74 -2.90
N LEU A 163 0.90 -6.78 -3.13
CA LEU A 163 0.15 -8.02 -3.14
C LEU A 163 0.25 -8.71 -4.50
N HIS A 164 0.58 -9.99 -4.47
CA HIS A 164 0.50 -10.90 -5.60
C HIS A 164 -0.69 -11.84 -5.42
N VAL A 165 -1.72 -11.68 -6.25
CA VAL A 165 -2.90 -12.54 -6.26
C VAL A 165 -2.74 -13.60 -7.33
N ARG A 166 -2.88 -14.86 -6.90
CA ARG A 166 -2.82 -16.03 -7.76
C ARG A 166 -4.18 -16.35 -8.35
N HIS A 167 -4.17 -16.70 -9.63
CA HIS A 167 -5.36 -17.11 -10.39
C HIS A 167 -5.26 -18.54 -10.94
N ASP A 168 -4.12 -19.20 -10.72
CA ASP A 168 -3.81 -20.56 -11.10
C ASP A 168 -4.32 -21.58 -10.07
N TYR A 169 -5.60 -21.48 -9.72
CA TYR A 169 -6.23 -22.46 -8.83
C TYR A 169 -6.27 -23.84 -9.50
N ASP A 170 -5.66 -24.81 -8.83
CA ASP A 170 -5.71 -26.23 -9.19
C ASP A 170 -6.70 -26.93 -8.25
N PRO A 171 -7.85 -27.45 -8.74
CA PRO A 171 -8.83 -28.14 -7.90
C PRO A 171 -8.32 -29.45 -7.30
N ASP A 172 -7.26 -30.02 -7.88
CA ASP A 172 -6.61 -31.24 -7.38
C ASP A 172 -5.49 -30.91 -6.36
N ALA A 173 -5.22 -29.62 -6.11
CA ALA A 173 -4.33 -29.16 -5.06
C ALA A 173 -4.95 -29.36 -3.66
N PRO A 174 -4.26 -30.04 -2.72
CA PRO A 174 -4.79 -30.26 -1.38
C PRO A 174 -4.90 -28.94 -0.59
N VAL A 175 -4.10 -27.94 -0.97
CA VAL A 175 -4.11 -26.59 -0.41
C VAL A 175 -3.82 -25.57 -1.52
N PHE A 176 -4.45 -24.40 -1.40
CA PHE A 176 -4.21 -23.25 -2.27
C PHE A 176 -4.12 -21.97 -1.44
N PHE A 177 -3.06 -21.21 -1.67
CA PHE A 177 -2.84 -19.91 -1.05
C PHE A 177 -3.05 -18.82 -2.12
N PRO A 178 -4.14 -18.04 -2.05
CA PRO A 178 -4.55 -17.15 -3.13
C PRO A 178 -3.72 -15.86 -3.18
N VAL A 179 -3.16 -15.41 -2.06
CA VAL A 179 -2.52 -14.10 -1.97
C VAL A 179 -1.20 -14.19 -1.22
N PHE A 180 -0.20 -13.52 -1.78
CA PHE A 180 1.11 -13.36 -1.18
C PHE A 180 1.47 -11.88 -1.11
N GLU A 181 1.88 -11.39 0.05
CA GLU A 181 2.63 -10.13 0.11
C GLU A 181 4.07 -10.43 -0.31
N LYS A 182 4.56 -9.68 -1.29
CA LYS A 182 5.95 -9.71 -1.73
C LYS A 182 6.65 -8.45 -1.22
N THR A 183 7.82 -8.62 -0.61
CA THR A 183 8.74 -7.51 -0.29
C THR A 183 9.87 -7.51 -1.30
N LEU A 184 10.19 -6.34 -1.83
CA LEU A 184 11.19 -6.15 -2.88
C LEU A 184 12.36 -5.31 -2.38
N ASP A 185 13.52 -5.51 -2.99
CA ASP A 185 14.65 -4.59 -2.91
C ASP A 185 14.48 -3.39 -3.87
N PRO A 186 15.33 -2.34 -3.78
CA PRO A 186 15.25 -1.19 -4.69
C PRO A 186 15.49 -1.53 -6.17
N GLN A 187 16.00 -2.73 -6.49
CA GLN A 187 16.17 -3.21 -7.86
C GLN A 187 14.94 -3.98 -8.36
N GLY A 188 13.88 -4.09 -7.55
CA GLY A 188 12.65 -4.80 -7.86
C GLY A 188 12.77 -6.32 -7.75
N ARG A 189 13.77 -6.84 -7.04
CA ARG A 189 13.88 -8.28 -6.76
C ARG A 189 13.09 -8.62 -5.52
N ILE A 190 12.32 -9.71 -5.56
CA ILE A 190 11.62 -10.22 -4.39
C ILE A 190 12.65 -10.78 -3.41
N ILE A 191 12.67 -10.22 -2.19
CA ILE A 191 13.57 -10.64 -1.10
C ILE A 191 12.84 -11.33 0.06
N ALA A 192 11.51 -11.17 0.14
CA ALA A 192 10.68 -11.91 1.06
C ALA A 192 9.27 -12.08 0.49
N SER A 193 8.60 -13.13 0.93
CA SER A 193 7.22 -13.44 0.56
C SER A 193 6.52 -14.11 1.72
N ARG A 194 5.21 -13.88 1.86
CA ARG A 194 4.35 -14.60 2.80
C ARG A 194 2.92 -14.66 2.30
N ALA A 195 2.26 -15.79 2.50
CA ALA A 195 0.84 -15.92 2.22
C ALA A 195 0.03 -15.11 3.24
N LEU A 196 -1.05 -14.49 2.76
CA LEU A 196 -1.98 -13.72 3.58
C LEU A 196 -3.40 -14.28 3.48
N ASP A 197 -4.16 -14.12 4.56
CA ASP A 197 -5.60 -14.34 4.56
C ASP A 197 -6.37 -13.11 4.04
N ASP A 198 -7.70 -13.13 4.14
CA ASP A 198 -8.55 -12.01 3.71
C ASP A 198 -8.48 -10.78 4.63
N GLY A 199 -7.89 -10.92 5.82
CA GLY A 199 -7.65 -9.85 6.79
C GLY A 199 -6.19 -9.37 6.81
N ASP A 200 -5.43 -9.66 5.74
CA ASP A 200 -4.01 -9.35 5.59
C ASP A 200 -3.12 -9.92 6.72
N GLN A 201 -3.56 -11.01 7.37
CA GLN A 201 -2.77 -11.70 8.38
C GLN A 201 -1.91 -12.81 7.76
N PRO A 202 -0.67 -13.01 8.22
CA PRO A 202 0.16 -14.12 7.76
C PRO A 202 -0.52 -15.47 7.97
N LEU A 203 -0.61 -16.25 6.89
CA LEU A 203 -1.15 -17.61 6.95
C LEU A 203 -0.09 -18.61 7.40
N THR A 204 -0.55 -19.55 8.23
CA THR A 204 0.22 -20.72 8.62
C THR A 204 -0.33 -21.98 7.99
N TRP A 205 0.54 -22.96 7.79
CA TRP A 205 0.20 -24.31 7.35
C TRP A 205 0.67 -25.32 8.38
N THR A 206 -0.20 -26.27 8.71
CA THR A 206 0.09 -27.34 9.67
C THR A 206 0.42 -28.62 8.91
N VAL A 207 1.56 -29.22 9.24
CA VAL A 207 2.06 -30.44 8.60
C VAL A 207 1.08 -31.60 8.87
N PRO A 208 0.50 -32.23 7.84
CA PRO A 208 -0.44 -33.33 8.01
C PRO A 208 0.23 -34.72 8.05
N ALA A 209 1.42 -34.87 7.48
CA ALA A 209 2.11 -36.14 7.37
C ALA A 209 2.90 -36.49 8.65
N PRO A 210 3.00 -37.78 9.05
CA PRO A 210 3.80 -38.20 10.19
C PRO A 210 5.29 -37.92 10.00
N ARG A 211 5.74 -37.80 8.75
CA ARG A 211 7.09 -37.44 8.37
C ARG A 211 7.04 -36.72 7.02
N LEU A 212 7.63 -35.54 6.95
CA LEU A 212 7.69 -34.73 5.73
C LEU A 212 9.10 -34.20 5.54
N HIS A 213 9.76 -34.61 4.47
CA HIS A 213 11.13 -34.21 4.20
C HIS A 213 11.24 -32.74 3.77
N LEU A 214 12.35 -32.11 4.17
CA LEU A 214 12.67 -30.72 3.79
C LEU A 214 13.63 -30.69 2.60
N HIS A 215 13.41 -29.75 1.69
CA HIS A 215 14.14 -29.60 0.43
C HIS A 215 14.75 -28.19 0.30
N GLU A 216 15.90 -28.09 -0.35
CA GLU A 216 16.55 -26.79 -0.61
C GLU A 216 15.93 -26.04 -1.80
N ARG A 217 15.37 -26.79 -2.75
CA ARG A 217 14.71 -26.30 -3.97
C ARG A 217 13.37 -27.03 -4.15
N PRO A 218 12.44 -26.53 -4.98
CA PRO A 218 11.18 -27.22 -5.27
C PRO A 218 11.39 -28.41 -6.22
N GLU A 219 12.25 -29.36 -5.80
CA GLU A 219 12.58 -30.58 -6.56
C GLU A 219 13.00 -31.72 -5.62
N GLU A 220 12.69 -32.95 -6.02
CA GLU A 220 12.91 -34.16 -5.22
C GLU A 220 14.40 -34.42 -4.95
N THR A 221 15.26 -34.11 -5.92
CA THR A 221 16.71 -34.29 -5.83
C THR A 221 17.39 -33.39 -4.79
N SER A 222 16.70 -32.35 -4.31
CA SER A 222 17.22 -31.42 -3.30
C SER A 222 16.84 -31.78 -1.86
N ARG A 223 16.34 -33.01 -1.66
CA ARG A 223 15.94 -33.52 -0.34
C ARG A 223 17.08 -33.50 0.67
N SER A 224 16.82 -32.92 1.83
CA SER A 224 17.73 -32.91 2.98
C SER A 224 17.44 -34.08 3.94
N LYS A 225 18.32 -34.27 4.92
CA LYS A 225 18.07 -35.24 6.01
C LYS A 225 17.06 -34.74 7.05
N ALA A 226 16.77 -33.43 7.05
CA ALA A 226 15.81 -32.84 7.96
C ALA A 226 14.38 -33.11 7.49
N TYR A 227 13.47 -33.15 8.45
CA TYR A 227 12.05 -33.39 8.22
C TYR A 227 11.22 -32.71 9.30
N LEU A 228 9.96 -32.46 8.97
CA LEU A 228 8.91 -32.08 9.91
C LEU A 228 8.04 -33.28 10.23
N ILE A 229 7.26 -33.16 11.29
CA ILE A 229 6.31 -34.19 11.74
C ILE A 229 4.89 -33.62 11.81
N ALA A 230 3.91 -34.50 11.88
CA ALA A 230 2.51 -34.10 11.96
C ALA A 230 2.27 -33.15 13.14
N GLY A 231 1.55 -32.05 12.87
CA GLY A 231 1.25 -31.01 13.85
C GLY A 231 2.28 -29.88 13.94
N ASP A 232 3.43 -29.98 13.28
CA ASP A 232 4.33 -28.83 13.14
C ASP A 232 3.62 -27.71 12.37
N VAL A 233 3.74 -26.47 12.87
CA VAL A 233 3.13 -25.28 12.26
C VAL A 233 4.21 -24.43 11.60
N CYS A 234 3.97 -24.04 10.36
CA CYS A 234 4.92 -23.26 9.56
C CYS A 234 4.24 -22.04 8.96
N GLU A 235 4.98 -20.94 8.82
CA GLU A 235 4.54 -19.83 7.95
C GLU A 235 4.66 -20.27 6.49
N VAL A 236 3.73 -19.82 5.65
CA VAL A 236 3.77 -20.09 4.21
C VAL A 236 4.44 -18.92 3.50
N LEU A 237 5.52 -19.19 2.76
CA LEU A 237 6.31 -18.18 2.09
C LEU A 237 6.00 -18.09 0.59
N ASP A 238 5.87 -19.22 -0.09
CA ASP A 238 5.60 -19.28 -1.54
C ASP A 238 4.99 -20.62 -1.92
N GLN A 239 4.36 -20.71 -3.09
CA GLN A 239 3.88 -21.98 -3.65
C GLN A 239 4.19 -22.06 -5.14
N GLN A 240 4.87 -23.14 -5.54
CA GLN A 240 5.26 -23.41 -6.93
C GLN A 240 4.75 -24.80 -7.32
N GLY A 241 3.60 -24.84 -8.00
CA GLY A 241 2.90 -26.10 -8.29
C GLY A 241 2.62 -26.90 -7.02
N ARG A 242 3.17 -28.12 -6.95
CA ARG A 242 3.05 -29.05 -5.82
C ARG A 242 4.11 -28.84 -4.72
N TRP A 243 4.84 -27.74 -4.76
CA TRP A 243 5.86 -27.40 -3.76
C TRP A 243 5.44 -26.18 -2.95
N LEU A 244 5.60 -26.28 -1.64
CA LEU A 244 5.34 -25.20 -0.70
C LEU A 244 6.65 -24.75 -0.06
N GLN A 245 6.98 -23.47 -0.18
CA GLN A 245 8.07 -22.88 0.59
C GLN A 245 7.51 -22.43 1.94
N ILE A 246 8.19 -22.83 3.01
CA ILE A 246 7.76 -22.60 4.38
C ILE A 246 8.86 -21.98 5.22
N ARG A 247 8.47 -21.29 6.29
CA ARG A 247 9.37 -20.94 7.40
C ARG A 247 8.95 -21.70 8.65
N TYR A 248 9.85 -22.52 9.18
CA TYR A 248 9.66 -23.25 10.43
C TYR A 248 10.52 -22.66 11.54
N ALA A 249 9.91 -22.33 12.68
CA ALA A 249 10.62 -21.81 13.85
C ALA A 249 11.32 -22.95 14.61
N SER A 250 12.56 -23.26 14.24
CA SER A 250 13.34 -24.29 14.92
C SER A 250 14.04 -23.74 16.17
N ARG A 251 14.51 -24.65 17.04
CA ARG A 251 15.35 -24.29 18.21
C ARG A 251 16.67 -23.60 17.85
N LYS A 252 17.14 -23.73 16.60
CA LYS A 252 18.39 -23.12 16.11
C LYS A 252 18.15 -21.84 15.29
N GLY A 253 16.92 -21.35 15.26
CA GLY A 253 16.49 -20.23 14.42
C GLY A 253 15.52 -20.65 13.32
N PRO A 254 14.94 -19.68 12.59
CA PRO A 254 14.00 -19.94 11.52
C PRO A 254 14.67 -20.70 10.38
N LEU A 255 13.96 -21.70 9.86
CA LEU A 255 14.41 -22.54 8.75
C LEU A 255 13.47 -22.35 7.57
N GLU A 256 13.99 -21.83 6.46
CA GLU A 256 13.24 -21.69 5.21
C GLU A 256 13.55 -22.84 4.26
N ARG A 257 12.55 -23.65 3.93
CA ARG A 257 12.72 -24.84 3.09
C ARG A 257 11.50 -25.09 2.22
N TRP A 258 11.67 -25.92 1.21
CA TRP A 258 10.60 -26.45 0.38
C TRP A 258 10.11 -27.77 0.93
N VAL A 259 8.80 -28.03 0.79
CA VAL A 259 8.17 -29.32 1.07
C VAL A 259 7.28 -29.72 -0.10
N SER A 260 7.17 -31.02 -0.34
CA SER A 260 6.27 -31.58 -1.35
C SER A 260 4.84 -31.70 -0.78
N LEU A 261 3.86 -31.10 -1.47
CA LEU A 261 2.45 -31.29 -1.15
C LEU A 261 2.00 -32.72 -1.47
N ASP A 262 2.61 -33.39 -2.45
CA ASP A 262 2.30 -34.78 -2.74
C ASP A 262 2.76 -35.69 -1.59
N GLU A 263 3.97 -35.49 -1.06
CA GLU A 263 4.45 -36.22 0.11
C GLU A 263 3.59 -35.91 1.35
N ALA A 264 3.26 -34.64 1.56
CA ALA A 264 2.47 -34.22 2.71
C ALA A 264 1.08 -34.87 2.75
N TYR A 265 0.44 -35.05 1.59
CA TYR A 265 -0.93 -35.55 1.51
C TYR A 265 -1.05 -36.99 0.96
N ALA A 266 0.06 -37.69 0.72
CA ALA A 266 0.08 -39.06 0.19
C ALA A 266 -0.70 -40.09 1.04
N GLN A 267 -0.88 -39.86 2.35
CA GLN A 267 -1.60 -40.77 3.25
C GLN A 267 -3.10 -40.43 3.39
N GLY A 268 -3.61 -39.46 2.61
CA GLY A 268 -5.02 -39.03 2.62
C GLY A 268 -5.88 -39.51 1.45
N GLN A 269 -5.32 -40.28 0.50
CA GLN A 269 -6.10 -40.91 -0.56
C GLN A 269 -6.55 -42.32 -0.11
N PRO A 270 -7.86 -42.59 0.01
CA PRO A 270 -8.38 -43.94 0.27
C PRO A 270 -8.06 -44.93 -0.85
#